data_AF-A0A529N933-F1
#
_entry.id   AF-A0A529N933-F1
#
_cell.length_a   1.000
_cell.length_b   1.000
_cell.length_c   1.000
_cell.angle_alpha   90.00
_cell.angle_beta   90.00
_cell.angle_gamma   90.00
#
_symmetry.space_group_name_H-M   'P 1'
#
loop_
_entity.id
_entity.type
_entity.pdbx_description
1 polymer ?
#
loop_
_entity_poly.entity_id
_entity_poly.type
_entity_poly.pdbx_seq_one_letter_code
_entity_poly.pdbx_strand_id
1 'polypeptide(L)'
;AGTIALPHLSRWFPGGLLRTQRERKVSAEAIVRLGIKARGPDDTLDELSGGNQQKVVLARWQAAPCRLLLLDEPFQGVDVGARADIDALER
;
A
#
# COMPACT_ATOMS: atom_id res chain seq x y z
N ALA A 1 1.65 1.60 -8.64
CA ALA A 1 0.52 2.53 -8.42
C ALA A 1 -0.80 1.75 -8.44
N GLY A 2 -0.98 0.91 -9.47
CA GLY A 2 -2.21 0.13 -9.65
C GLY A 2 -2.56 -0.76 -8.47
N THR A 3 -1.57 -1.40 -7.84
CA THR A 3 -1.78 -2.28 -6.68
C THR A 3 -2.59 -1.63 -5.56
N ILE A 4 -2.36 -0.34 -5.27
CA ILE A 4 -3.02 0.35 -4.15
C ILE A 4 -4.42 0.81 -4.55
N ALA A 5 -4.60 1.32 -5.77
CA ALA A 5 -5.84 1.96 -6.20
C ALA A 5 -6.88 1.00 -6.81
N LEU A 6 -6.44 -0.12 -7.40
CA LEU A 6 -7.29 -1.03 -8.18
C LEU A 6 -8.49 -1.60 -7.40
N PRO A 7 -8.37 -2.03 -6.14
CA PRO A 7 -9.53 -2.55 -5.40
C PRO A 7 -10.61 -1.50 -5.12
N HIS A 8 -10.26 -0.22 -5.28
CA HIS A 8 -11.11 0.92 -4.90
C HIS A 8 -11.48 1.79 -6.11
N LEU A 9 -11.40 1.23 -7.33
CA LEU A 9 -11.59 2.00 -8.56
C LEU A 9 -12.87 2.84 -8.56
N SER A 10 -14.01 2.27 -8.16
CA SER A 10 -15.30 2.97 -8.13
C SER A 10 -15.31 4.21 -7.23
N ARG A 11 -14.49 4.20 -6.17
CA ARG A 11 -14.35 5.31 -5.22
C ARG A 11 -13.42 6.40 -5.72
N TRP A 12 -12.30 6.01 -6.32
CA TRP A 12 -11.30 6.96 -6.83
C TRP A 12 -11.66 7.51 -8.23
N PHE A 13 -12.45 6.75 -8.98
CA PHE A 13 -12.82 6.97 -10.38
C PHE A 13 -14.35 6.75 -10.60
N PRO A 14 -15.21 7.64 -10.07
CA PRO A 14 -16.68 7.49 -10.10
C PRO A 14 -17.36 7.59 -11.48
N GLY A 15 -16.59 7.47 -12.58
CA GLY A 15 -17.08 7.47 -13.95
C GLY A 15 -16.40 6.43 -14.85
N GLY A 16 -15.77 5.40 -14.27
CA GLY A 16 -15.08 4.34 -15.02
C GLY A 16 -13.77 4.76 -15.70
N LEU A 17 -13.42 6.04 -15.64
CA LEU A 17 -12.20 6.61 -16.22
C LEU A 17 -11.06 6.59 -15.20
N LEU A 18 -10.06 5.75 -15.44
CA LEU A 18 -8.82 5.75 -14.68
C LEU A 18 -8.10 7.09 -14.86
N ARG A 19 -7.91 7.82 -13.75
CA ARG A 19 -7.10 9.05 -13.71
C ARG A 19 -5.72 8.73 -13.17
N THR A 20 -4.78 8.40 -14.05
CA THR A 20 -3.42 7.97 -13.71
C THR A 20 -2.70 8.94 -12.77
N GLN A 21 -2.90 10.26 -12.92
CA GLN A 21 -2.30 11.25 -12.00
C GLN A 21 -2.81 11.10 -10.56
N ARG A 22 -4.11 10.83 -10.38
CA ARG A 22 -4.70 10.63 -9.06
C ARG A 22 -4.19 9.35 -8.42
N GLU A 23 -4.11 8.27 -9.21
CA GLU A 23 -3.54 6.99 -8.79
C GLU A 23 -2.09 7.13 -8.28
N ARG A 24 -1.26 7.84 -9.05
CA ARG A 24 0.14 8.14 -8.70
C ARG A 24 0.21 8.96 -7.42
N LYS A 25 -0.64 9.99 -7.27
CA LYS A 25 -0.68 10.82 -6.08
C LYS A 25 -0.99 10.00 -4.81
N VAL A 26 -2.02 9.17 -4.85
CA VAL A 26 -2.41 8.29 -3.72
C VAL A 26 -1.30 7.31 -3.37
N SER A 27 -0.67 6.74 -4.40
CA SER A 27 0.44 5.80 -4.21
C SER A 27 1.67 6.49 -3.60
N ALA A 28 2.01 7.68 -4.08
CA ALA A 28 3.13 8.48 -3.53
C ALA A 28 2.88 8.88 -2.07
N GLU A 29 1.67 9.31 -1.73
CA GLU A 29 1.28 9.61 -0.35
C GLU A 29 1.38 8.37 0.55
N ALA A 30 1.00 7.20 0.04
CA ALA A 30 1.13 5.95 0.78
C ALA A 30 2.59 5.50 0.96
N ILE A 31 3.43 5.69 -0.06
CA ILE A 31 4.87 5.40 0.01
C ILE A 31 5.52 6.18 1.16
N VAL A 32 5.24 7.48 1.24
CA VAL A 32 5.77 8.34 2.30
C VAL A 32 5.19 7.95 3.65
N ARG A 33 3.86 7.81 3.76
CA ARG A 33 3.18 7.54 5.04
C ARG A 33 3.61 6.23 5.68
N LEU A 34 3.86 5.19 4.87
CA LEU A 34 4.19 3.85 5.37
C LEU A 34 5.70 3.56 5.33
N GLY A 35 6.52 4.53 4.91
CA GLY A 35 7.96 4.34 4.75
C GLY A 35 8.29 3.18 3.82
N ILE A 36 7.57 3.07 2.69
CA ILE A 36 7.86 2.06 1.66
C ILE A 36 9.14 2.48 0.95
N LYS A 37 10.16 1.63 0.97
CA LYS A 37 11.41 1.83 0.23
C LYS A 37 11.17 1.48 -1.24
N ALA A 38 10.72 2.46 -2.01
CA ALA A 38 10.54 2.41 -3.46
C ALA A 38 11.16 3.67 -4.10
N ARG A 39 11.62 3.58 -5.35
CA ARG A 39 12.04 4.73 -6.17
C ARG A 39 10.86 5.65 -6.49
N GLY A 40 9.66 5.09 -6.53
CA GLY A 40 8.44 5.84 -6.75
C GLY A 40 7.20 4.97 -6.91
N PRO A 41 6.05 5.58 -7.22
CA PRO A 41 4.78 4.89 -7.37
C PRO A 41 4.73 3.96 -8.59
N ASP A 42 5.69 3.99 -9.50
CA ASP A 42 5.72 3.14 -10.69
C ASP A 42 6.56 1.86 -10.51
N ASP A 43 7.25 1.69 -9.37
CA ASP A 43 7.96 0.43 -9.07
C ASP A 43 6.99 -0.75 -8.98
N THR A 44 7.45 -1.91 -9.46
CA THR A 44 6.68 -3.15 -9.40
C THR A 44 6.91 -3.85 -8.06
N LEU A 45 5.98 -4.74 -7.66
CA LEU A 45 6.07 -5.41 -6.35
C LEU A 45 7.31 -6.31 -6.23
N ASP A 46 7.70 -6.96 -7.32
CA ASP A 46 8.88 -7.83 -7.41
C ASP A 46 10.21 -7.08 -7.22
N GLU A 47 10.25 -5.77 -7.46
CA GLU A 47 11.40 -4.92 -7.18
C GLU A 47 11.56 -4.59 -5.68
N LEU A 48 10.54 -4.87 -4.86
CA LEU A 48 10.51 -4.53 -3.43
C LEU A 48 10.89 -5.75 -2.57
N SER A 49 11.54 -5.49 -1.42
CA SER A 49 11.74 -6.54 -0.41
C SER A 49 10.40 -7.02 0.17
N GLY A 50 10.35 -8.23 0.72
CA GLY A 50 9.11 -8.81 1.30
C GLY A 50 8.40 -7.89 2.30
N GLY A 51 9.16 -7.23 3.19
CA GLY A 51 8.58 -6.25 4.12
C GLY A 51 7.99 -5.00 3.43
N ASN A 52 8.59 -4.52 2.33
CA ASN A 52 8.02 -3.41 1.56
C ASN A 52 6.81 -3.85 0.74
N GLN A 53 6.80 -5.09 0.24
CA GLN A 53 5.62 -5.66 -0.41
C GLN A 53 4.43 -5.73 0.56
N GLN A 54 4.65 -6.14 1.80
CA GLN A 54 3.61 -6.14 2.84
C GLN A 54 3.11 -4.73 3.17
N LYS A 55 3.99 -3.75 3.31
CA LYS A 55 3.60 -2.34 3.48
C LYS A 55 2.73 -1.84 2.32
N VAL A 56 3.02 -2.26 1.08
CA VAL A 56 2.15 -1.94 -0.09
C VAL A 56 0.78 -2.62 0.03
N VAL A 57 0.71 -3.85 0.51
CA VAL A 57 -0.57 -4.55 0.76
C VAL A 57 -1.37 -3.83 1.85
N LEU A 58 -0.75 -3.39 2.93
CA LEU A 58 -1.38 -2.57 3.96
C LEU A 58 -1.86 -1.23 3.38
N ALA A 59 -1.04 -0.57 2.55
CA ALA A 59 -1.41 0.65 1.86
C ALA A 59 -2.70 0.52 1.05
N ARG A 60 -2.82 -0.59 0.32
CA ARG A 60 -4.00 -0.92 -0.48
C ARG A 60 -5.26 -1.02 0.36
N TRP A 61 -5.18 -1.61 1.55
CA TRP A 61 -6.33 -1.74 2.43
C TRP A 61 -6.65 -0.45 3.19
N GLN A 62 -5.65 0.38 3.50
CA GLN A 62 -5.87 1.72 4.08
C GLN A 62 -6.32 2.77 3.05
N ALA A 63 -6.16 2.53 1.75
CA ALA A 63 -6.59 3.44 0.69
C ALA A 63 -8.12 3.67 0.67
N ALA A 64 -8.89 2.86 1.41
CA ALA A 64 -10.29 3.11 1.67
C ALA A 64 -10.69 2.73 3.09
N PRO A 65 -11.80 3.30 3.64
CA PRO A 65 -12.28 2.93 4.96
C PRO A 65 -12.63 1.44 4.95
N CYS A 66 -11.83 0.68 5.70
CA CYS A 66 -12.06 -0.73 5.97
C CYS A 66 -12.71 -0.84 7.35
N ARG A 67 -13.84 -1.55 7.47
CA ARG A 67 -14.52 -1.75 8.76
C ARG A 67 -13.88 -2.84 9.61
N LEU A 68 -13.21 -3.80 8.98
CA LEU A 68 -12.55 -4.93 9.62
C LEU A 68 -11.43 -5.40 8.69
N LEU A 69 -10.19 -5.39 9.18
CA LEU A 69 -9.03 -5.94 8.50
C LEU A 69 -8.58 -7.17 9.27
N LEU A 70 -8.68 -8.34 8.64
CA LEU A 70 -8.13 -9.59 9.17
C LEU A 70 -6.79 -9.85 8.50
N LEU A 71 -5.75 -9.96 9.31
CA LEU A 71 -4.39 -10.23 8.87
C LEU A 71 -4.00 -11.60 9.39
N ASP A 72 -3.75 -12.53 8.48
CA ASP A 72 -3.18 -13.83 8.84
C ASP A 72 -1.65 -13.75 8.70
N GLU A 73 -0.95 -14.05 9.78
CA GLU A 73 0.52 -13.99 9.88
C GLU A 73 1.18 -12.72 9.27
N PRO A 74 0.74 -11.49 9.62
CA PRO A 74 1.20 -10.25 8.95
C PRO A 74 2.70 -9.98 9.07
N PHE A 75 3.40 -10.67 9.97
CA PHE A 75 4.81 -10.49 10.25
C PHE A 75 5.68 -11.64 9.75
N GLN A 76 5.14 -12.57 8.95
CA GLN A 76 5.91 -13.68 8.41
C GLN A 76 6.87 -13.19 7.31
N GLY A 77 8.13 -13.63 7.37
CA GLY A 77 9.14 -13.29 6.34
C GLY A 77 9.66 -11.85 6.39
N VAL A 78 9.38 -11.12 7.47
CA VAL A 78 9.82 -9.73 7.69
C VAL A 78 10.97 -9.71 8.68
N ASP A 79 12.00 -8.90 8.42
CA ASP A 79 13.05 -8.65 9.40
C ASP A 79 12.51 -7.89 10.63
N VAL A 80 13.22 -7.97 11.75
CA VAL A 80 12.84 -7.33 13.03
C VAL A 80 12.63 -5.82 12.89
N GLY A 81 13.37 -5.15 12.00
CA GLY A 81 13.24 -3.70 11.78
C GLY A 81 11.94 -3.35 11.06
N ALA A 82 11.60 -4.09 10.01
CA ALA A 82 10.37 -3.90 9.27
C ALA A 82 9.12 -4.36 10.06
N ARG A 83 9.28 -5.21 11.08
CA ARG A 83 8.21 -5.51 12.05
C ARG A 83 7.82 -4.28 12.88
N ALA A 84 8.82 -3.54 13.39
CA ALA A 84 8.57 -2.29 14.10
C ALA A 84 7.93 -1.21 13.20
N ASP A 85 8.32 -1.18 11.93
CA ASP A 85 7.68 -0.29 10.96
C ASP A 85 6.21 -0.65 10.74
N ILE A 86 5.85 -1.94 10.66
CA ILE A 86 4.45 -2.39 10.51
C ILE A 86 3.65 -2.15 11.79
N ASP A 87 4.22 -2.43 12.96
CA ASP A 87 3.59 -2.15 14.27
C ASP A 87 3.24 -0.67 14.43
N ALA A 88 4.08 0.23 13.90
CA ALA A 88 3.81 1.67 13.92
C ALA A 88 2.63 2.08 13.01
N LEU A 89 2.19 1.22 12.08
CA LEU A 89 1.06 1.49 11.18
C LEU A 89 -0.29 1.12 11.80
N GLU A 90 -0.30 0.29 12.85
CA GLU A 90 -1.50 -0.15 13.55
C GLU A 90 -1.91 0.77 14.72
N ARG A 91 -1.06 1.75 15.08
CA ARG A 91 -1.35 2.78 16.08
C ARG A 91 -1.83 4.08 15.41
#